data_AF-A0A260ZZQ7-F1
#
_entry.id   AF-A0A260ZZQ7-F1
#
_cell.length_a   1.000
_cell.length_b   1.000
_cell.length_c   1.000
_cell.angle_alpha   90.00
_cell.angle_beta   90.00
_cell.angle_gamma   90.00
#
_symmetry.space_group_name_H-M   'P 1'
#
loop_
_entity.id
_entity.type
_entity.pdbx_description
1 polymer ?
#
loop_
_entity_poly.entity_id
_entity_poly.type
_entity_poly.pdbx_seq_one_letter_code
_entity_poly.pdbx_strand_id
1 'polypeptide(L)'
;AEPDAFSNDPERHPALLVRNAKPFNAESPPSLLTDHFYTPNELFFVRNHLPVPDIKTEDHRLTVETLNGKTIDLSHVHFEGSDVDPTGTPYGASIPIEKARGNEVIVAYHMNGVDIPRDHGAPLRVIVPGNVGARQVKWLRRIIEYPVQCGICSPAPNTKVDRDDETLEVSGYAWSGGGRGIIRIEISVDGGETWSSCEMKQDEKQDLDHMYAWTLFKAEVKIPPGVKEFNIIAKAVDRSYNTQPETASGIWNVRGLLHNAWHRVPIIVKD
;
A
#
# COMPACT_ATOMS: atom_id res chain seq x y z
N ALA A 1 -10.26 21.27 -25.02
CA ALA A 1 -8.91 21.10 -24.46
C ALA A 1 -9.08 20.48 -23.09
N GLU A 2 -8.33 19.44 -22.75
CA GLU A 2 -8.35 18.94 -21.37
C GLU A 2 -7.83 20.02 -20.43
N PRO A 3 -8.41 20.16 -19.21
CA PRO A 3 -7.92 21.11 -18.24
C PRO A 3 -6.47 20.81 -17.87
N ASP A 4 -5.63 21.85 -17.80
CA ASP A 4 -4.23 21.74 -17.40
C ASP A 4 -4.15 21.27 -15.94
N ALA A 5 -3.70 20.02 -15.73
CA ALA A 5 -3.64 19.39 -14.42
C ALA A 5 -2.76 20.15 -13.40
N PHE A 6 -1.87 21.02 -13.88
CA PHE A 6 -0.97 21.83 -13.05
C PHE A 6 -1.45 23.28 -12.86
N SER A 7 -2.66 23.62 -13.31
CA SER A 7 -3.18 25.00 -13.26
C SER A 7 -3.31 25.58 -11.85
N ASN A 8 -3.48 24.73 -10.83
CA ASN A 8 -3.62 25.12 -9.43
C ASN A 8 -2.31 24.98 -8.62
N ASP A 9 -1.20 24.70 -9.30
CA ASP A 9 0.11 24.67 -8.65
C ASP A 9 0.44 26.07 -8.07
N PRO A 10 1.11 26.15 -6.90
CA PRO A 10 1.43 27.42 -6.26
C PRO A 10 2.39 28.30 -7.09
N GLU A 11 2.42 29.59 -6.81
CA GLU A 11 3.49 30.46 -7.32
C GLU A 11 4.81 30.20 -6.57
N ARG A 12 5.94 30.36 -7.27
CA ARG A 12 7.27 30.10 -6.72
C ARG A 12 8.20 31.29 -6.88
N HIS A 13 9.21 31.34 -6.03
CA HIS A 13 10.19 32.42 -6.06
C HIS A 13 10.94 32.44 -7.42
N PRO A 14 11.06 33.61 -8.08
CA PRO A 14 11.62 33.70 -9.42
C PRO A 14 13.12 33.40 -9.50
N ALA A 15 13.82 33.43 -8.37
CA ALA A 15 15.25 33.09 -8.33
C ALA A 15 15.53 31.58 -8.44
N LEU A 16 14.53 30.70 -8.32
CA LEU A 16 14.76 29.26 -8.41
C LEU A 16 15.26 28.85 -9.81
N LEU A 17 16.25 27.95 -9.84
CA LEU A 17 16.72 27.33 -11.06
C LEU A 17 15.76 26.21 -11.47
N VAL A 18 14.77 26.56 -12.30
CA VAL A 18 13.75 25.62 -12.77
C VAL A 18 14.37 24.58 -13.72
N ARG A 19 14.29 23.30 -13.34
CA ARG A 19 14.73 22.16 -14.16
C ARG A 19 13.59 21.56 -14.96
N ASN A 20 12.39 21.58 -14.40
CA ASN A 20 11.17 21.19 -15.09
C ASN A 20 9.99 22.03 -14.55
N ALA A 21 9.14 22.53 -15.43
CA ALA A 21 7.98 23.34 -15.03
C ALA A 21 6.78 22.48 -14.62
N LYS A 22 6.58 21.32 -15.27
CA LYS A 22 5.41 20.43 -15.06
C LYS A 22 5.82 18.96 -15.19
N PRO A 23 5.88 18.18 -14.10
CA PRO A 23 5.76 18.61 -12.70
C PRO A 23 6.89 19.56 -12.28
N PHE A 24 6.61 20.49 -11.37
CA PHE A 24 7.58 21.50 -10.94
C PHE A 24 8.77 20.87 -10.21
N ASN A 25 9.97 21.10 -10.73
CA ASN A 25 11.23 20.68 -10.14
C ASN A 25 12.25 21.81 -10.28
N ALA A 26 12.76 22.31 -9.16
CA ALA A 26 13.68 23.43 -9.14
C ALA A 26 14.60 23.37 -7.91
N GLU A 27 15.75 24.01 -8.02
CA GLU A 27 16.74 24.10 -6.94
C GLU A 27 17.11 25.56 -6.67
N SER A 28 17.59 25.85 -5.46
CA SER A 28 18.13 27.17 -5.13
C SER A 28 19.41 27.41 -5.94
N PRO A 29 19.66 28.63 -6.43
CA PRO A 29 20.96 29.00 -6.97
C PRO A 29 22.08 28.70 -5.96
N PRO A 30 23.21 28.12 -6.39
CA PRO A 30 24.33 27.85 -5.48
C PRO A 30 24.81 29.08 -4.71
N SER A 31 24.69 30.27 -5.29
CA SER A 31 25.05 31.54 -4.65
C SER A 31 24.18 31.90 -3.44
N LEU A 32 22.96 31.38 -3.36
CA LEU A 32 22.00 31.66 -2.27
C LEU A 32 21.94 30.54 -1.23
N LEU A 33 22.52 29.37 -1.52
CA LEU A 33 22.45 28.20 -0.63
C LEU A 33 23.14 28.43 0.72
N THR A 34 24.18 29.27 0.74
CA THR A 34 24.99 29.53 1.93
C THR A 34 24.61 30.79 2.69
N ASP A 35 23.64 31.57 2.20
CA ASP A 35 23.25 32.85 2.80
C ASP A 35 22.54 32.66 4.16
N HIS A 36 21.92 31.50 4.35
CA HIS A 36 21.24 31.13 5.57
C HIS A 36 21.55 29.70 5.97
N PHE A 37 21.69 29.47 7.28
CA PHE A 37 21.84 28.11 7.81
C PHE A 37 20.57 27.27 7.61
N TYR A 38 19.40 27.87 7.84
CA TYR A 38 18.10 27.30 7.46
C TYR A 38 17.66 27.94 6.15
N THR A 39 17.62 27.16 5.08
CA THR A 39 17.20 27.66 3.77
C THR A 39 15.77 28.21 3.86
N PRO A 40 15.51 29.47 3.46
CA PRO A 40 14.17 30.04 3.43
C PRO A 40 13.19 29.18 2.63
N ASN A 41 11.94 29.13 3.06
CA ASN A 41 10.94 28.21 2.52
C ASN A 41 10.71 28.41 1.00
N GLU A 42 10.68 29.66 0.52
CA GLU A 42 10.52 29.97 -0.89
C GLU A 42 11.74 29.67 -1.77
N LEU A 43 12.91 29.44 -1.15
CA LEU A 43 14.15 29.06 -1.83
C LEU A 43 14.47 27.58 -1.68
N PHE A 44 13.83 26.85 -0.77
CA PHE A 44 14.07 25.43 -0.55
C PHE A 44 13.76 24.62 -1.82
N PHE A 45 14.64 23.68 -2.18
CA PHE A 45 14.48 22.93 -3.43
C PHE A 45 13.12 22.22 -3.51
N VAL A 46 12.53 22.19 -4.70
CA VAL A 46 11.24 21.54 -4.94
C VAL A 46 11.45 20.36 -5.89
N ARG A 47 10.97 19.19 -5.48
CA ARG A 47 10.88 18.01 -6.35
C ARG A 47 9.45 17.48 -6.30
N ASN A 48 8.68 17.72 -7.36
CA ASN A 48 7.34 17.15 -7.53
C ASN A 48 7.35 16.08 -8.63
N HIS A 49 6.62 14.99 -8.40
CA HIS A 49 6.35 13.97 -9.41
C HIS A 49 5.02 14.22 -10.13
N LEU A 50 4.10 14.89 -9.44
CA LEU A 50 2.69 15.04 -9.79
C LEU A 50 2.24 16.50 -9.52
N PRO A 51 1.05 16.92 -9.98
CA PRO A 51 0.49 18.22 -9.61
C PRO A 51 0.40 18.40 -8.10
N VAL A 52 0.58 19.63 -7.63
CA VAL A 52 0.46 19.95 -6.20
C VAL A 52 -1.01 19.90 -5.81
N PRO A 53 -1.41 19.02 -4.87
CA PRO A 53 -2.78 18.98 -4.38
C PRO A 53 -3.24 20.34 -3.84
N ASP A 54 -4.49 20.70 -4.11
CA ASP A 54 -5.15 21.83 -3.46
C ASP A 54 -5.97 21.29 -2.27
N ILE A 55 -5.33 21.26 -1.10
CA ILE A 55 -5.90 20.68 0.12
C ILE A 55 -6.25 21.83 1.05
N LYS A 56 -7.54 21.96 1.36
CA LYS A 56 -8.00 22.80 2.47
C LYS A 56 -7.73 22.08 3.78
N THR A 57 -7.05 22.75 4.71
CA THR A 57 -6.66 22.16 5.99
C THR A 57 -7.87 21.66 6.78
N GLU A 58 -9.00 22.39 6.77
CA GLU A 58 -10.23 21.97 7.46
C GLU A 58 -10.84 20.67 6.93
N ASP A 59 -10.60 20.36 5.66
CA ASP A 59 -11.14 19.17 4.99
C ASP A 59 -10.14 17.99 5.05
N HIS A 60 -8.88 18.26 5.37
CA HIS A 60 -7.85 17.25 5.42
C HIS A 60 -8.10 16.26 6.57
N ARG A 61 -8.00 14.97 6.25
CA ARG A 61 -8.08 13.88 7.24
C ARG A 61 -6.85 13.00 7.05
N LEU A 62 -6.09 12.84 8.14
CA LEU A 62 -5.03 11.83 8.21
C LEU A 62 -5.66 10.55 8.75
N THR A 63 -5.64 9.49 7.95
CA THR A 63 -5.98 8.16 8.45
C THR A 63 -4.71 7.50 8.96
N VAL A 64 -4.66 7.25 10.27
CA VAL A 64 -3.63 6.41 10.89
C VAL A 64 -4.31 5.09 11.24
N GLU A 65 -4.01 4.05 10.47
CA GLU A 65 -4.50 2.71 10.76
C GLU A 65 -3.50 2.06 11.71
N THR A 66 -3.81 2.14 13.01
CA THR A 66 -3.02 1.48 14.06
C THR A 66 -3.79 0.29 14.63
N LEU A 67 -3.04 -0.65 15.17
CA LEU A 67 -3.55 -1.71 16.02
C LEU A 67 -4.09 -1.11 17.34
N ASN A 68 -5.15 -1.69 17.89
CA ASN A 68 -5.87 -1.24 19.09
C ASN A 68 -5.01 -1.25 20.38
N GLY A 69 -4.05 -0.32 20.49
CA GLY A 69 -3.32 0.00 21.72
C GLY A 69 -2.27 -1.00 22.19
N LYS A 70 -1.91 -2.02 21.39
CA LYS A 70 -0.84 -2.99 21.71
C LYS A 70 0.40 -2.79 20.85
N THR A 71 1.56 -2.94 21.48
CA THR A 71 2.88 -2.90 20.83
C THR A 71 3.10 -4.15 20.00
N ILE A 72 3.37 -3.98 18.71
CA ILE A 72 3.58 -5.07 17.74
C ILE A 72 4.86 -4.78 16.95
N ASP A 73 5.69 -5.79 16.72
CA ASP A 73 6.90 -5.68 15.90
C ASP A 73 6.53 -5.61 14.41
N LEU A 74 6.46 -4.39 13.89
CA LEU A 74 6.27 -4.11 12.46
C LEU A 74 7.63 -4.31 11.73
N SER A 75 7.64 -4.56 10.42
CA SER A 75 8.92 -4.50 9.66
C SER A 75 9.10 -3.12 9.02
N HIS A 76 8.02 -2.57 8.47
CA HIS A 76 7.98 -1.27 7.81
C HIS A 76 6.68 -0.53 8.11
N VAL A 77 6.75 0.80 8.04
CA VAL A 77 5.60 1.71 8.02
C VAL A 77 5.48 2.30 6.62
N HIS A 78 4.30 2.22 6.01
CA HIS A 78 4.02 2.79 4.69
C HIS A 78 3.30 4.14 4.82
N PHE A 79 3.57 5.05 3.88
CA PHE A 79 3.04 6.40 3.82
C PHE A 79 2.51 6.67 2.41
N GLU A 80 1.33 7.27 2.30
CA GLU A 80 0.73 7.70 1.04
C GLU A 80 0.43 9.20 1.06
N GLY A 81 0.76 9.87 -0.04
CA GLY A 81 0.41 11.26 -0.32
C GLY A 81 -0.95 11.39 -0.99
N SER A 82 -1.44 12.63 -1.08
CA SER A 82 -2.69 12.96 -1.78
C SER A 82 -2.51 13.23 -3.27
N ASP A 83 -1.26 13.33 -3.75
CA ASP A 83 -0.95 13.50 -5.16
C ASP A 83 -1.12 12.18 -5.90
N VAL A 84 -1.92 12.21 -6.97
CA VAL A 84 -2.28 11.03 -7.77
C VAL A 84 -1.78 11.16 -9.21
N ASP A 85 -1.36 10.04 -9.78
CA ASP A 85 -1.04 9.94 -11.20
C ASP A 85 -2.33 9.87 -12.06
N PRO A 86 -2.23 9.87 -13.40
CA PRO A 86 -3.41 9.82 -14.28
C PRO A 86 -4.28 8.56 -14.11
N THR A 87 -3.77 7.51 -13.43
CA THR A 87 -4.53 6.29 -13.12
C THR A 87 -5.24 6.37 -11.76
N GLY A 88 -5.05 7.47 -11.02
CA GLY A 88 -5.56 7.63 -9.65
C GLY A 88 -4.65 7.03 -8.58
N THR A 89 -3.44 6.58 -8.94
CA THR A 89 -2.50 5.98 -7.98
C THR A 89 -1.81 7.06 -7.17
N PRO A 90 -1.87 7.04 -5.81
CA PRO A 90 -1.17 8.00 -4.98
C PRO A 90 0.34 7.76 -4.93
N TYR A 91 1.13 8.82 -4.73
CA TYR A 91 2.55 8.67 -4.40
C TYR A 91 2.70 7.98 -3.03
N GLY A 92 3.53 6.93 -2.96
CA GLY A 92 3.73 6.17 -1.74
C GLY A 92 5.17 5.72 -1.51
N ALA A 93 5.58 5.67 -0.23
CA ALA A 93 6.89 5.17 0.20
C ALA A 93 6.80 4.49 1.58
N SER A 94 7.83 3.72 1.96
CA SER A 94 7.91 3.11 3.29
C SER A 94 9.29 3.25 3.90
N ILE A 95 9.35 3.14 5.23
CA ILE A 95 10.59 3.08 6.03
C ILE A 95 10.53 1.90 7.00
N PRO A 96 11.68 1.34 7.44
CA PRO A 96 11.68 0.29 8.47
C PRO A 96 11.05 0.77 9.77
N ILE A 97 10.41 -0.12 10.54
CA ILE A 97 9.76 0.27 11.80
C ILE A 97 10.74 0.89 12.79
N GLU A 98 11.95 0.37 12.87
CA GLU A 98 12.95 0.85 13.83
C GLU A 98 13.31 2.29 13.55
N LYS A 99 13.29 2.68 12.27
CA LYS A 99 13.43 4.07 11.87
C LYS A 99 12.19 4.88 12.23
N ALA A 100 10.99 4.37 11.97
CA ALA A 100 9.74 5.06 12.31
C ALA A 100 9.51 5.24 13.81
N ARG A 101 10.05 4.34 14.65
CA ARG A 101 10.04 4.42 16.12
C ARG A 101 11.10 5.37 16.67
N GLY A 102 12.05 5.80 15.84
CA GLY A 102 13.07 6.78 16.22
C GLY A 102 12.43 8.14 16.55
N ASN A 103 12.99 8.84 17.54
CA ASN A 103 12.49 10.13 17.99
C ASN A 103 12.64 11.25 16.94
N GLU A 104 13.40 11.00 15.87
CA GLU A 104 13.68 11.96 14.81
C GLU A 104 12.67 11.94 13.65
N VAL A 105 11.87 10.88 13.51
CA VAL A 105 10.86 10.80 12.45
C VAL A 105 9.61 11.54 12.92
N ILE A 106 9.19 12.54 12.16
CA ILE A 106 8.05 13.38 12.52
C ILE A 106 7.04 13.45 11.39
N VAL A 107 5.76 13.55 11.77
CA VAL A 107 4.72 14.10 10.90
C VAL A 107 4.73 15.61 11.14
N ALA A 108 5.33 16.34 10.19
CA ALA A 108 5.48 17.78 10.28
C ALA A 108 4.26 18.49 9.69
N TYR A 109 3.84 19.56 10.36
CA TYR A 109 2.83 20.52 9.89
C TYR A 109 3.37 21.95 9.83
N HIS A 110 4.53 22.21 10.45
CA HIS A 110 5.29 23.45 10.31
C HIS A 110 6.67 23.21 9.66
N MET A 111 7.15 24.20 8.90
CA MET A 111 8.51 24.27 8.35
C MET A 111 9.06 25.67 8.57
N ASN A 112 10.21 25.76 9.27
CA ASN A 112 10.86 27.03 9.63
C ASN A 112 9.93 28.00 10.39
N GLY A 113 9.11 27.48 11.31
CA GLY A 113 8.27 28.27 12.21
C GLY A 113 6.93 28.75 11.63
N VAL A 114 6.62 28.38 10.38
CA VAL A 114 5.34 28.69 9.73
C VAL A 114 4.67 27.39 9.24
N ASP A 115 3.39 27.46 8.86
CA ASP A 115 2.70 26.36 8.18
C ASP A 115 3.50 25.89 6.95
N ILE A 116 3.53 24.58 6.74
CA ILE A 116 4.24 24.00 5.60
C ILE A 116 3.65 24.59 4.31
N PRO A 117 4.48 25.15 3.41
CA PRO A 117 4.01 25.61 2.10
C PRO A 117 3.48 24.46 1.23
N ARG A 118 2.56 24.77 0.31
CA ARG A 118 1.93 23.75 -0.56
C ARG A 118 2.93 22.87 -1.31
N ASP A 119 3.98 23.44 -1.90
CA ASP A 119 5.04 22.68 -2.59
C ASP A 119 5.80 21.72 -1.65
N HIS A 120 5.84 22.02 -0.36
CA HIS A 120 6.56 21.25 0.65
C HIS A 120 5.68 20.26 1.40
N GLY A 121 4.41 20.11 1.00
CA GLY A 121 3.55 19.02 1.47
C GLY A 121 2.46 19.42 2.43
N ALA A 122 2.00 20.67 2.40
CA ALA A 122 0.87 21.12 3.23
C ALA A 122 -0.36 20.20 3.06
N PRO A 123 -1.13 19.92 4.13
CA PRO A 123 -0.92 20.38 5.50
C PRO A 123 0.03 19.50 6.31
N LEU A 124 0.27 18.26 5.88
CA LEU A 124 1.07 17.27 6.60
C LEU A 124 2.10 16.60 5.69
N ARG A 125 3.32 16.40 6.20
CA ARG A 125 4.31 15.55 5.54
C ARG A 125 5.04 14.68 6.54
N VAL A 126 5.66 13.60 6.06
CA VAL A 126 6.65 12.86 6.84
C VAL A 126 8.03 13.50 6.62
N ILE A 127 8.78 13.69 7.72
CA ILE A 127 10.21 13.98 7.71
C ILE A 127 10.94 12.76 8.27
N VAL A 128 11.88 12.23 7.49
CA VAL A 128 12.68 11.05 7.85
C VAL A 128 14.16 11.41 7.77
N PRO A 129 14.75 11.97 8.85
CA PRO A 129 16.14 12.43 8.83
C PRO A 129 17.12 11.30 8.51
N GLY A 130 18.15 11.60 7.70
CA GLY A 130 19.15 10.63 7.29
C GLY A 130 18.72 9.68 6.16
N ASN A 131 17.49 9.80 5.66
CA ASN A 131 16.99 9.02 4.52
C ASN A 131 16.85 9.89 3.26
N VAL A 132 16.90 9.23 2.10
CA VAL A 132 16.67 9.89 0.81
C VAL A 132 15.31 10.62 0.79
N GLY A 133 15.27 11.81 0.18
CA GLY A 133 14.08 12.67 0.14
C GLY A 133 12.81 11.99 -0.38
N ALA A 134 12.94 10.95 -1.22
CA ALA A 134 11.82 10.16 -1.70
C ALA A 134 11.03 9.43 -0.59
N ARG A 135 11.61 9.23 0.60
CA ARG A 135 10.92 8.64 1.76
C ARG A 135 10.15 9.67 2.60
N GLN A 136 10.31 10.95 2.30
CA GLN A 136 9.69 12.06 3.03
C GLN A 136 8.41 12.50 2.33
N VAL A 137 7.40 11.61 2.38
CA VAL A 137 6.11 11.76 1.67
C VAL A 137 5.43 13.08 2.03
N LYS A 138 5.10 13.86 1.00
CA LYS A 138 4.40 15.14 1.07
C LYS A 138 2.90 14.92 0.92
N TRP A 139 2.08 15.88 1.39
CA TRP A 139 0.62 15.83 1.29
C TRP A 139 0.05 14.54 1.93
N LEU A 140 0.63 14.14 3.07
CA LEU A 140 0.44 12.86 3.74
C LEU A 140 -1.02 12.63 4.10
N ARG A 141 -1.60 11.59 3.52
CA ARG A 141 -2.99 11.20 3.69
C ARG A 141 -3.17 9.93 4.51
N ARG A 142 -2.28 8.94 4.36
CA ARG A 142 -2.43 7.62 4.98
C ARG A 142 -1.10 7.09 5.53
N ILE A 143 -1.14 6.53 6.73
CA ILE A 143 -0.05 5.74 7.33
C ILE A 143 -0.56 4.31 7.51
N ILE A 144 0.11 3.35 6.87
CA ILE A 144 -0.44 2.01 6.61
C ILE A 144 0.53 0.93 7.03
N GLU A 145 -0.05 -0.13 7.55
CA GLU A 145 0.54 -1.44 7.72
C GLU A 145 0.12 -2.39 6.59
N TYR A 146 0.97 -3.36 6.22
CA TYR A 146 0.67 -4.29 5.13
C TYR A 146 -0.70 -4.99 5.31
N PRO A 147 -1.58 -4.97 4.30
CA PRO A 147 -2.93 -5.49 4.40
C PRO A 147 -2.95 -7.02 4.45
N VAL A 148 -4.12 -7.60 4.73
CA VAL A 148 -4.32 -9.04 4.59
C VAL A 148 -3.99 -9.50 3.16
N GLN A 149 -3.30 -10.64 3.08
CA GLN A 149 -2.85 -11.29 1.86
C GLN A 149 -3.14 -12.80 1.95
N CYS A 150 -3.51 -13.40 0.82
CA CYS A 150 -3.72 -14.84 0.70
C CYS A 150 -3.24 -15.33 -0.68
N GLY A 151 -2.48 -16.42 -0.70
CA GLY A 151 -1.92 -17.02 -1.91
C GLY A 151 -2.09 -18.53 -1.91
N ILE A 152 -2.39 -19.07 -3.09
CA ILE A 152 -2.45 -20.51 -3.37
C ILE A 152 -1.06 -20.93 -3.83
N CYS A 153 -0.50 -21.97 -3.21
CA CYS A 153 0.81 -22.52 -3.56
C CYS A 153 0.70 -23.83 -4.34
N SER A 154 -0.35 -24.61 -4.07
CA SER A 154 -0.66 -25.84 -4.78
C SER A 154 -2.17 -25.95 -5.01
N PRO A 155 -2.63 -26.38 -6.18
CA PRO A 155 -1.83 -26.72 -7.38
C PRO A 155 -1.20 -25.49 -8.06
N ALA A 156 -0.25 -25.73 -8.96
CA ALA A 156 0.33 -24.67 -9.79
C ALA A 156 -0.64 -24.25 -10.91
N PRO A 157 -0.54 -23.01 -11.45
CA PRO A 157 -1.34 -22.59 -12.61
C PRO A 157 -1.22 -23.56 -13.79
N ASN A 158 -2.36 -23.84 -14.43
CA ASN A 158 -2.53 -24.76 -15.55
C ASN A 158 -2.22 -26.23 -15.23
N THR A 159 -2.27 -26.61 -13.95
CA THR A 159 -2.26 -28.02 -13.56
C THR A 159 -3.43 -28.73 -14.24
N LYS A 160 -3.16 -29.92 -14.77
CA LYS A 160 -4.17 -30.76 -15.43
C LYS A 160 -4.65 -31.82 -14.45
N VAL A 161 -5.94 -31.84 -14.18
CA VAL A 161 -6.60 -32.81 -13.28
C VAL A 161 -7.51 -33.72 -14.08
N ASP A 162 -7.70 -34.95 -13.61
CA ASP A 162 -8.66 -35.87 -14.21
C ASP A 162 -10.06 -35.58 -13.65
N ARG A 163 -11.11 -35.69 -14.47
CA ARG A 163 -12.47 -35.53 -13.96
C ARG A 163 -12.83 -36.67 -13.00
N ASP A 164 -12.23 -37.84 -13.18
CA ASP A 164 -12.43 -39.01 -12.33
C ASP A 164 -11.83 -38.83 -10.92
N ASP A 165 -10.97 -37.83 -10.71
CA ASP A 165 -10.45 -37.50 -9.37
C ASP A 165 -11.54 -36.94 -8.43
N GLU A 166 -12.65 -36.43 -8.99
CA GLU A 166 -13.81 -35.75 -8.35
C GLU A 166 -13.47 -34.48 -7.53
N THR A 167 -12.31 -34.46 -6.88
CA THR A 167 -11.85 -33.48 -5.90
C THR A 167 -10.38 -33.13 -6.14
N LEU A 168 -9.96 -32.03 -5.55
CA LEU A 168 -8.61 -31.49 -5.69
C LEU A 168 -8.15 -30.90 -4.36
N GLU A 169 -6.98 -31.32 -3.87
CA GLU A 169 -6.34 -30.69 -2.70
C GLU A 169 -5.75 -29.34 -3.11
N VAL A 170 -6.09 -28.31 -2.34
CA VAL A 170 -5.58 -26.95 -2.46
C VAL A 170 -4.84 -26.60 -1.18
N SER A 171 -3.65 -26.02 -1.31
CA SER A 171 -2.91 -25.49 -0.17
C SER A 171 -2.22 -24.18 -0.46
N GLY A 172 -2.01 -23.40 0.58
CA GLY A 172 -1.42 -22.07 0.46
C GLY A 172 -1.15 -21.42 1.81
N TYR A 173 -1.01 -20.11 1.78
CA TYR A 173 -0.79 -19.28 2.95
C TYR A 173 -1.74 -18.09 2.97
N ALA A 174 -2.01 -17.59 4.16
CA ALA A 174 -2.56 -16.28 4.39
C ALA A 174 -1.77 -15.58 5.49
N TRP A 175 -1.72 -14.26 5.44
CA TRP A 175 -1.01 -13.44 6.41
C TRP A 175 -1.61 -12.03 6.41
N SER A 176 -1.62 -11.38 7.56
CA SER A 176 -1.95 -9.96 7.64
C SER A 176 -0.84 -9.26 8.43
N GLY A 177 -0.57 -8.01 8.08
CA GLY A 177 0.32 -7.18 8.87
C GLY A 177 -0.13 -7.12 10.32
N GLY A 178 0.82 -6.83 11.21
CA GLY A 178 0.46 -6.29 12.51
C GLY A 178 0.07 -7.33 13.50
N GLY A 179 0.59 -8.55 13.34
CA GLY A 179 0.22 -9.66 14.19
C GLY A 179 -1.26 -10.00 14.11
N ARG A 180 -2.03 -9.49 13.11
CA ARG A 180 -3.45 -9.82 13.00
C ARG A 180 -3.59 -11.25 12.52
N GLY A 181 -4.01 -12.12 13.43
CA GLY A 181 -4.28 -13.51 13.12
C GLY A 181 -5.34 -13.63 12.04
N ILE A 182 -5.16 -14.61 11.16
CA ILE A 182 -6.17 -14.95 10.16
C ILE A 182 -7.27 -15.72 10.87
N ILE A 183 -8.51 -15.23 10.78
CA ILE A 183 -9.66 -15.86 11.43
C ILE A 183 -10.49 -16.69 10.44
N ARG A 184 -10.30 -16.49 9.13
CA ARG A 184 -10.99 -17.23 8.09
C ARG A 184 -10.21 -17.23 6.78
N ILE A 185 -10.16 -18.38 6.11
CA ILE A 185 -9.68 -18.53 4.73
C ILE A 185 -10.74 -19.29 3.96
N GLU A 186 -11.09 -18.79 2.78
CA GLU A 186 -12.16 -19.32 1.95
C GLU A 186 -11.67 -19.57 0.53
N ILE A 187 -12.14 -20.67 -0.07
CA ILE A 187 -11.86 -21.06 -1.45
C ILE A 187 -13.15 -21.10 -2.27
N SER A 188 -13.09 -20.61 -3.50
CA SER A 188 -14.13 -20.73 -4.52
C SER A 188 -13.58 -21.40 -5.78
N VAL A 189 -14.43 -22.15 -6.48
CA VAL A 189 -14.14 -22.80 -7.78
C VAL A 189 -15.10 -22.37 -8.90
N ASP A 190 -15.99 -21.42 -8.61
CA ASP A 190 -17.09 -20.98 -9.47
C ASP A 190 -17.06 -19.46 -9.75
N GLY A 191 -15.87 -18.85 -9.67
CA GLY A 191 -15.69 -17.43 -9.95
C GLY A 191 -15.90 -16.51 -8.74
N GLY A 192 -16.12 -17.06 -7.55
CA GLY A 192 -16.37 -16.31 -6.32
C GLY A 192 -17.85 -16.24 -5.91
N GLU A 193 -18.72 -17.02 -6.55
CA GLU A 193 -20.15 -17.09 -6.23
C GLU A 193 -20.39 -17.88 -4.94
N THR A 194 -19.73 -19.03 -4.78
CA THR A 194 -19.80 -19.85 -3.55
C THR A 194 -18.42 -20.09 -2.94
N TRP A 195 -18.40 -20.26 -1.61
CA TRP A 195 -17.18 -20.30 -0.82
C TRP A 195 -17.20 -21.45 0.18
N SER A 196 -16.07 -22.15 0.29
CA SER A 196 -15.83 -23.20 1.29
C SER A 196 -14.71 -22.76 2.24
N SER A 197 -14.89 -22.99 3.55
CA SER A 197 -13.85 -22.69 4.54
C SER A 197 -12.71 -23.71 4.47
N CYS A 198 -11.49 -23.24 4.74
CA CYS A 198 -10.29 -24.08 4.75
C CYS A 198 -9.95 -24.58 6.16
N GLU A 199 -9.24 -25.71 6.23
CA GLU A 199 -8.48 -26.09 7.42
C GLU A 199 -7.29 -25.15 7.56
N MET A 200 -7.15 -24.50 8.71
CA MET A 200 -6.07 -23.56 9.01
C MET A 200 -5.08 -24.18 9.98
N LYS A 201 -3.79 -23.99 9.69
CA LYS A 201 -2.68 -24.34 10.58
C LYS A 201 -1.92 -23.07 10.96
N GLN A 202 -1.93 -22.77 12.25
CA GLN A 202 -1.33 -21.58 12.85
C GLN A 202 -0.25 -21.99 13.86
N ASP A 203 0.64 -21.07 14.19
CA ASP A 203 1.58 -21.29 15.30
C ASP A 203 0.82 -21.24 16.62
N GLU A 204 0.72 -22.36 17.31
CA GLU A 204 0.01 -22.51 18.59
C GLU A 204 0.58 -21.60 19.71
N LYS A 205 1.80 -21.08 19.54
CA LYS A 205 2.43 -20.16 20.49
C LYS A 205 1.99 -18.71 20.31
N GLN A 206 1.32 -18.39 19.21
CA GLN A 206 0.91 -17.04 18.86
C GLN A 206 -0.59 -16.87 19.07
N ASP A 207 -1.00 -15.81 19.75
CA ASP A 207 -2.40 -15.45 19.86
C ASP A 207 -2.88 -14.64 18.64
N LEU A 208 -4.20 -14.50 18.48
CA LEU A 208 -4.80 -13.84 17.31
C LEU A 208 -4.51 -12.33 17.21
N ASP A 209 -4.02 -11.71 18.28
CA ASP A 209 -3.59 -10.30 18.27
C ASP A 209 -2.05 -10.18 18.08
N HIS A 210 -1.30 -11.29 18.04
CA HIS A 210 0.17 -11.32 17.89
C HIS A 210 0.65 -12.48 16.98
N MET A 211 -0.02 -12.67 15.84
CA MET A 211 0.28 -13.69 14.84
C MET A 211 1.15 -13.14 13.71
N TYR A 212 2.47 -13.11 13.94
CA TYR A 212 3.50 -12.66 13.01
C TYR A 212 3.83 -13.67 11.91
N ALA A 213 3.69 -14.97 12.22
CA ALA A 213 3.87 -16.02 11.23
C ALA A 213 2.64 -16.11 10.31
N TRP A 214 2.86 -16.63 9.10
CA TRP A 214 1.75 -16.98 8.21
C TRP A 214 0.80 -18.00 8.85
N THR A 215 -0.45 -17.98 8.41
CA THR A 215 -1.40 -19.08 8.58
C THR A 215 -1.32 -19.93 7.32
N LEU A 216 -0.97 -21.21 7.45
CA LEU A 216 -1.04 -22.14 6.33
C LEU A 216 -2.46 -22.69 6.23
N PHE A 217 -2.90 -23.03 5.02
CA PHE A 217 -4.21 -23.64 4.84
C PHE A 217 -4.19 -24.83 3.90
N LYS A 218 -5.18 -25.70 4.10
CA LYS A 218 -5.55 -26.79 3.20
C LYS A 218 -7.07 -26.80 2.98
N ALA A 219 -7.48 -27.18 1.79
CA ALA A 219 -8.87 -27.43 1.46
C ALA A 219 -8.96 -28.53 0.41
N GLU A 220 -10.07 -29.27 0.43
CA GLU A 220 -10.44 -30.19 -0.64
C GLU A 220 -11.65 -29.59 -1.36
N VAL A 221 -11.50 -29.33 -2.66
CA VAL A 221 -12.55 -28.71 -3.47
C VAL A 221 -13.05 -29.67 -4.52
N LYS A 222 -14.35 -29.64 -4.80
CA LYS A 222 -14.95 -30.44 -5.87
C LYS A 222 -14.61 -29.85 -7.23
N ILE A 223 -14.23 -30.69 -8.17
CA ILE A 223 -14.03 -30.29 -9.57
C ILE A 223 -15.41 -29.97 -10.17
N PRO A 224 -15.64 -28.77 -10.73
CA PRO A 224 -16.92 -28.43 -11.32
C PRO A 224 -17.29 -29.38 -12.49
N PRO A 225 -18.53 -29.87 -12.57
CA PRO A 225 -18.93 -30.79 -13.62
C PRO A 225 -19.01 -30.08 -14.99
N GLY A 226 -18.63 -30.79 -16.05
CA GLY A 226 -18.85 -30.34 -17.44
C GLY A 226 -17.99 -29.17 -17.91
N VAL A 227 -17.02 -28.72 -17.11
CA VAL A 227 -16.06 -27.68 -17.50
C VAL A 227 -14.76 -28.29 -18.02
N LYS A 228 -14.08 -27.58 -18.93
CA LYS A 228 -12.72 -27.90 -19.40
C LYS A 228 -11.64 -27.14 -18.64
N GLU A 229 -12.01 -26.03 -18.01
CA GLU A 229 -11.15 -25.21 -17.19
C GLU A 229 -11.96 -24.49 -16.12
N PHE A 230 -11.33 -24.19 -14.98
CA PHE A 230 -11.90 -23.35 -13.93
C PHE A 230 -10.79 -22.64 -13.15
N ASN A 231 -11.14 -21.64 -12.34
CA ASN A 231 -10.20 -20.95 -11.46
C ASN A 231 -10.45 -21.35 -10.02
N ILE A 232 -9.39 -21.72 -9.30
CA ILE A 232 -9.40 -21.75 -7.84
C ILE A 232 -9.10 -20.34 -7.34
N ILE A 233 -9.95 -19.85 -6.44
CA ILE A 233 -9.86 -18.51 -5.89
C ILE A 233 -9.71 -18.58 -4.38
N ALA A 234 -8.75 -17.85 -3.80
CA ALA A 234 -8.57 -17.78 -2.35
C ALA A 234 -8.72 -16.34 -1.82
N LYS A 235 -9.35 -16.22 -0.65
CA LYS A 235 -9.37 -14.98 0.14
C LYS A 235 -9.26 -15.26 1.64
N ALA A 236 -8.70 -14.32 2.38
CA ALA A 236 -8.60 -14.37 3.83
C ALA A 236 -9.29 -13.18 4.51
N VAL A 237 -9.65 -13.40 5.78
CA VAL A 237 -10.18 -12.40 6.70
C VAL A 237 -9.31 -12.40 7.95
N ASP A 238 -8.80 -11.23 8.34
CA ASP A 238 -8.00 -11.10 9.56
C ASP A 238 -8.84 -10.79 10.80
N ARG A 239 -8.20 -10.78 11.97
CA ARG A 239 -8.85 -10.58 13.27
C ARG A 239 -9.62 -9.26 13.40
N SER A 240 -9.24 -8.25 12.62
CA SER A 240 -9.91 -6.95 12.53
C SER A 240 -10.96 -6.90 11.42
N TYR A 241 -11.28 -8.03 10.79
CA TYR A 241 -12.21 -8.16 9.67
C TYR A 241 -11.78 -7.44 8.40
N ASN A 242 -10.49 -7.13 8.24
CA ASN A 242 -10.00 -6.68 6.94
C ASN A 242 -10.10 -7.82 5.93
N THR A 243 -10.35 -7.47 4.67
CA THR A 243 -10.49 -8.40 3.55
C THR A 243 -9.65 -7.96 2.36
N GLN A 244 -9.56 -8.84 1.37
CA GLN A 244 -8.89 -8.60 0.10
C GLN A 244 -9.88 -8.07 -0.95
N PRO A 245 -9.49 -7.12 -1.81
CA PRO A 245 -10.30 -6.72 -2.95
C PRO A 245 -10.46 -7.87 -3.95
N GLU A 246 -11.59 -7.90 -4.65
CA GLU A 246 -11.88 -8.96 -5.63
C GLU A 246 -10.90 -8.95 -6.81
N THR A 247 -10.59 -7.76 -7.32
CA THR A 247 -9.75 -7.58 -8.51
C THR A 247 -8.63 -6.58 -8.25
N ALA A 248 -7.59 -6.66 -9.08
CA ALA A 248 -6.45 -5.75 -9.01
C ALA A 248 -6.75 -4.37 -9.63
N SER A 249 -7.89 -4.17 -10.31
CA SER A 249 -8.17 -2.93 -11.05
C SER A 249 -8.20 -1.70 -10.14
N GLY A 250 -8.77 -1.84 -8.94
CA GLY A 250 -8.85 -0.77 -7.94
C GLY A 250 -7.59 -0.57 -7.11
N ILE A 251 -6.56 -1.41 -7.26
CA ILE A 251 -5.31 -1.36 -6.48
C ILE A 251 -4.05 -1.34 -7.37
N TRP A 252 -4.22 -1.24 -8.69
CA TRP A 252 -3.10 -1.17 -9.61
C TRP A 252 -2.25 0.07 -9.33
N ASN A 253 -0.94 -0.08 -9.43
CA ASN A 253 0.00 1.02 -9.37
C ASN A 253 1.22 0.70 -10.23
N VAL A 254 1.86 1.71 -10.80
CA VAL A 254 3.01 1.57 -11.71
C VAL A 254 4.20 0.79 -11.10
N ARG A 255 4.28 0.72 -9.77
CA ARG A 255 5.35 0.03 -9.05
C ARG A 255 5.03 -1.44 -8.73
N GLY A 256 3.80 -1.89 -8.97
CA GLY A 256 3.35 -3.25 -8.66
C GLY A 256 3.35 -3.60 -7.17
N LEU A 257 3.23 -2.61 -6.29
CA LEU A 257 3.22 -2.81 -4.83
C LEU A 257 1.82 -3.14 -4.31
N LEU A 258 1.72 -3.72 -3.11
CA LEU A 258 0.47 -4.00 -2.41
C LEU A 258 -0.57 -4.78 -3.24
N HIS A 259 -0.10 -5.69 -4.10
CA HIS A 259 -0.98 -6.56 -4.86
C HIS A 259 -1.60 -7.63 -3.95
N ASN A 260 -2.75 -7.33 -3.34
CA ASN A 260 -3.46 -8.20 -2.41
C ASN A 260 -4.86 -8.63 -2.89
N ALA A 261 -5.17 -8.49 -4.19
CA ALA A 261 -6.42 -9.00 -4.75
C ALA A 261 -6.52 -10.53 -4.58
N TRP A 262 -7.74 -11.08 -4.66
CA TRP A 262 -7.97 -12.52 -4.56
C TRP A 262 -7.09 -13.29 -5.55
N HIS A 263 -6.26 -14.19 -5.04
CA HIS A 263 -5.38 -15.00 -5.89
C HIS A 263 -6.21 -15.98 -6.71
N ARG A 264 -5.91 -16.09 -8.01
CA ARG A 264 -6.61 -16.96 -8.97
C ARG A 264 -5.62 -17.93 -9.60
N VAL A 265 -5.90 -19.22 -9.51
CA VAL A 265 -5.09 -20.28 -10.12
C VAL A 265 -5.95 -21.00 -11.16
N PRO A 266 -5.66 -20.87 -12.46
CA PRO A 266 -6.37 -21.60 -13.51
C PRO A 266 -6.01 -23.09 -13.47
N ILE A 267 -7.00 -23.96 -13.68
CA ILE A 267 -6.89 -25.42 -13.72
C ILE A 267 -7.53 -25.93 -15.01
N ILE A 268 -6.92 -26.96 -15.60
CA ILE A 268 -7.41 -27.63 -16.81
C ILE A 268 -7.97 -29.00 -16.41
N VAL A 269 -9.19 -29.31 -16.83
CA VAL A 269 -9.85 -30.59 -16.58
C VAL A 269 -9.69 -31.47 -17.82
N LYS A 270 -9.19 -32.70 -17.64
CA LYS A 270 -9.19 -33.73 -18.67
C LYS A 270 -10.43 -34.60 -18.55
N ASP A 271 -10.88 -35.07 -19.71
CA ASP A 271 -11.92 -36.10 -19.83
C ASP A 271 -11.30 -37.50 -19.81
#